data_AF-A0AAD5AHD7-F1
#
_entry.id   AF-A0AAD5AHD7-F1
#
_cell.length_a   1.000
_cell.length_b   1.000
_cell.length_c   1.000
_cell.angle_alpha   90.00
_cell.angle_beta   90.00
_cell.angle_gamma   90.00
#
_symmetry.space_group_name_H-M   'P 1'
#
loop_
_entity.id
_entity.type
_entity.pdbx_description
1 polymer ?
#
loop_
_entity_poly.entity_id
_entity_poly.type
_entity_poly.pdbx_seq_one_letter_code
_entity_poly.pdbx_strand_id
1 'polypeptide(L)'
;LLRFTINLKTGESEGDDIAFHINPRIGDVVVLNSFRNGSWEEEEHASITAFSKEAALNMFIVISSEGYEVFVNGLRQFTFKHRFPVEVVSTLDISGDVTINYFGFV
;
A
#
# COMPACT_ATOMS: atom_id res chain seq x y z
N LEU A 1 17.27 -0.81 6.22
CA LEU A 1 16.27 -1.89 6.02
C LEU A 1 15.73 -1.74 4.61
N LEU A 2 15.68 -2.84 3.85
CA LEU A 2 15.08 -2.80 2.52
C LEU A 2 13.59 -2.49 2.67
N ARG A 3 13.13 -1.45 1.96
CA ARG A 3 11.72 -1.06 2.01
C ARG A 3 11.31 -0.39 0.72
N PHE A 4 10.05 -0.59 0.38
CA PHE A 4 9.39 0.17 -0.67
C PHE A 4 8.04 0.66 -0.15
N THR A 5 7.43 1.54 -0.92
CA THR A 5 6.10 2.07 -0.61
C THR A 5 5.21 1.96 -1.82
N ILE A 6 3.94 1.65 -1.57
CA ILE A 6 2.85 1.79 -2.54
C ILE A 6 1.84 2.74 -1.91
N ASN A 7 1.56 3.84 -2.61
CA ASN A 7 0.66 4.89 -2.16
C ASN A 7 -0.49 5.05 -3.14
N LEU A 8 -1.71 5.04 -2.62
CA LEU A 8 -2.91 5.51 -3.30
C LEU A 8 -3.17 6.95 -2.87
N LYS A 9 -2.89 7.90 -3.76
CA LYS A 9 -2.90 9.34 -3.49
C LYS A 9 -4.11 10.03 -4.08
N THR A 10 -4.44 11.20 -3.54
CA THR A 10 -5.49 12.07 -4.07
C THR A 10 -5.03 12.94 -5.25
N GLY A 11 -3.73 12.94 -5.55
CA GLY A 11 -3.12 13.65 -6.69
C GLY A 11 -1.64 13.30 -6.89
N GLU A 12 -1.02 13.91 -7.91
CA GLU A 12 0.35 13.63 -8.34
C GLU A 12 1.43 14.35 -7.50
N SER A 13 1.10 15.47 -6.86
CA SER A 13 2.07 16.32 -6.16
C SER A 13 2.58 15.65 -4.89
N GLU A 14 3.84 15.90 -4.49
CA GLU A 14 4.43 15.29 -3.29
C GLU A 14 3.63 15.55 -2.00
N GLY A 15 2.96 16.71 -1.91
CA GLY A 15 2.17 17.10 -0.75
C GLY A 15 0.70 16.64 -0.76
N ASP A 16 0.26 15.95 -1.83
CA ASP A 16 -1.12 15.45 -1.91
C ASP A 16 -1.35 14.33 -0.89
N ASP A 17 -2.58 14.26 -0.38
CA ASP A 17 -2.97 13.29 0.64
C ASP A 17 -2.79 11.85 0.13
N ILE A 18 -2.49 10.94 1.07
CA ILE A 18 -2.35 9.51 0.83
C ILE A 18 -3.53 8.81 1.49
N ALA A 19 -4.48 8.33 0.69
CA ALA A 19 -5.63 7.58 1.17
C ALA A 19 -5.23 6.21 1.73
N PHE A 20 -4.20 5.60 1.13
CA PHE A 20 -3.65 4.33 1.60
C PHE A 20 -2.16 4.23 1.29
N HIS A 21 -1.36 4.12 2.35
CA HIS A 21 0.08 3.90 2.33
C HIS A 21 0.38 2.46 2.74
N ILE A 22 1.11 1.73 1.91
CA ILE A 22 1.64 0.40 2.22
C ILE A 22 3.16 0.52 2.25
N ASN A 23 3.79 0.21 3.38
CA ASN A 23 5.24 0.20 3.54
C ASN A 23 5.74 -1.13 4.08
N PRO A 24 6.00 -2.12 3.20
CA PRO A 24 6.69 -3.33 3.59
C PRO A 24 8.13 -3.01 4.02
N ARG A 25 8.45 -3.28 5.29
CA ARG A 25 9.81 -3.25 5.83
C ARG A 25 10.30 -4.69 5.82
N ILE A 26 11.10 -5.04 4.82
CA ILE A 26 11.46 -6.44 4.54
C ILE A 26 12.18 -7.05 5.74
N GLY A 27 11.67 -8.19 6.23
CA GLY A 27 12.19 -8.89 7.41
C GLY A 27 11.66 -8.37 8.76
N ASP A 28 10.68 -7.46 8.76
CA ASP A 28 10.06 -6.90 9.95
C ASP A 28 8.53 -6.90 9.82
N VAL A 29 7.91 -5.73 9.64
CA VAL A 29 6.45 -5.54 9.57
C VAL A 29 6.06 -4.77 8.31
N VAL A 30 4.81 -4.92 7.89
CA VAL A 30 4.21 -4.02 6.90
C VAL A 30 3.45 -2.93 7.63
N VAL A 31 3.92 -1.69 7.49
CA VAL A 31 3.23 -0.52 8.05
C VAL A 31 2.20 -0.03 7.05
N LEU A 32 1.00 0.22 7.56
CA LEU A 32 -0.14 0.72 6.82
C LEU A 32 -0.56 2.04 7.44
N ASN A 33 -0.86 3.04 6.62
CA ASN A 33 -1.35 4.31 7.14
C ASN A 33 -2.09 5.11 6.07
N SER A 34 -2.48 6.31 6.44
CA SER A 34 -2.96 7.40 5.59
C SER A 34 -2.25 8.68 6.00
N PHE A 35 -2.16 9.61 5.04
CA PHE A 35 -1.57 10.92 5.24
C PHE A 35 -2.61 11.96 4.84
N ARG A 36 -2.91 12.88 5.75
CA ARG A 36 -3.97 13.88 5.58
C ARG A 36 -3.48 15.24 6.04
N ASN A 37 -3.67 16.27 5.22
CA ASN A 37 -3.39 17.66 5.56
C ASN A 37 -1.97 17.84 6.15
N GLY A 38 -0.98 17.18 5.56
CA GLY A 38 0.42 17.31 5.98
C GLY A 38 0.82 16.45 7.19
N SER A 39 -0.02 15.52 7.66
CA SER A 39 0.27 14.66 8.81
C SER A 39 -0.12 13.21 8.59
N TRP A 40 0.67 12.28 9.13
CA TRP A 40 0.33 10.87 9.20
C TRP A 40 -0.77 10.62 10.24
N GLU A 41 -1.73 9.76 9.90
CA GLU A 41 -2.75 9.30 10.84
C GLU A 41 -2.22 8.10 11.67
N GLU A 42 -3.10 7.35 12.34
CA GLU A 42 -2.71 6.21 13.18
C GLU A 42 -2.15 5.05 12.34
N GLU A 43 -0.95 4.57 12.67
CA GLU A 43 -0.35 3.41 12.00
C GLU A 43 -1.09 2.11 12.32
N GLU A 44 -1.32 1.30 11.28
CA GLU A 44 -1.70 -0.10 11.42
C GLU A 44 -0.53 -0.99 10.98
N HIS A 45 -0.42 -2.16 11.60
CA HIS A 45 0.73 -3.05 11.43
C HIS A 45 0.24 -4.43 11.01
N ALA A 46 0.69 -4.91 9.85
CA ALA A 46 0.39 -6.24 9.36
C ALA A 46 1.63 -7.13 9.41
N SER A 47 1.52 -8.25 10.12
CA SER A 47 2.56 -9.28 10.18
C SER A 47 2.47 -10.17 8.95
N ILE A 48 3.31 -9.93 7.95
CA ILE A 48 3.26 -10.64 6.66
C ILE A 48 4.58 -11.34 6.42
N THR A 49 4.51 -12.64 6.23
CA THR A 49 5.66 -13.51 5.93
C THR A 49 5.98 -13.57 4.44
N ALA A 50 5.11 -13.03 3.58
CA ALA A 50 5.24 -13.11 2.12
C ALA A 50 6.31 -12.17 1.53
N PHE A 51 6.66 -11.08 2.24
CA PHE A 51 7.70 -10.15 1.80
C PHE A 51 9.08 -10.65 2.24
N SER A 52 9.68 -11.48 1.39
CA SER A 52 11.06 -11.96 1.59
C SER A 52 12.01 -11.32 0.58
N LYS A 53 13.27 -11.14 0.98
CA LYS A 53 14.31 -10.58 0.13
C LYS A 53 14.48 -11.45 -1.12
N GLU A 54 14.66 -10.83 -2.28
CA GLU A 54 14.95 -11.47 -3.58
C GLU A 54 13.84 -12.40 -4.15
N ALA A 55 12.67 -12.47 -3.51
CA ALA A 55 11.53 -13.21 -4.04
C ALA A 55 10.60 -12.31 -4.86
N ALA A 56 10.26 -12.74 -6.07
CA ALA A 56 9.17 -12.15 -6.83
C ALA A 56 7.83 -12.48 -6.17
N LEU A 57 6.90 -11.53 -6.18
CA LEU A 57 5.55 -11.71 -5.67
C LEU A 57 4.54 -11.03 -6.58
N ASN A 58 3.31 -11.53 -6.53
CA ASN A 58 2.16 -10.92 -7.18
C ASN A 58 1.29 -10.27 -6.10
N MET A 59 1.02 -8.98 -6.23
CA MET A 59 0.16 -8.23 -5.32
C MET A 59 -1.10 -7.75 -6.05
N PHE A 60 -2.25 -7.92 -5.42
CA PHE A 60 -3.50 -7.28 -5.81
C PHE A 60 -4.01 -6.42 -4.66
N ILE A 61 -4.49 -5.22 -4.98
CA ILE A 61 -5.22 -4.36 -4.05
C ILE A 61 -6.64 -4.30 -4.60
N VAL A 62 -7.56 -4.98 -3.91
CA VAL A 62 -8.98 -4.98 -4.26
C VAL A 62 -9.67 -3.91 -3.43
N ILE A 63 -10.37 -3.00 -4.10
CA ILE A 63 -11.16 -1.97 -3.44
C ILE A 63 -12.58 -2.50 -3.28
N SER A 64 -13.00 -2.73 -2.04
CA SER A 64 -14.34 -3.22 -1.71
C SER A 64 -15.01 -2.32 -0.66
N SER A 65 -16.25 -2.63 -0.27
CA SER A 65 -16.92 -1.92 0.83
C SER A 65 -16.21 -2.08 2.17
N GLU A 66 -15.41 -3.13 2.34
CA GLU A 66 -14.68 -3.42 3.58
C GLU A 66 -13.39 -2.60 3.72
N GLY A 67 -12.84 -2.10 2.61
CA GLY A 67 -11.56 -1.40 2.58
C GLY A 67 -10.73 -1.71 1.34
N TYR A 68 -9.43 -1.48 1.48
CA TYR A 68 -8.41 -1.96 0.56
C TYR A 68 -7.96 -3.35 1.00
N GLU A 69 -8.43 -4.39 0.31
CA GLU A 69 -8.06 -5.77 0.57
C GLU A 69 -6.79 -6.13 -0.21
N VAL A 70 -5.72 -6.45 0.51
CA VAL A 70 -4.42 -6.76 -0.09
C VAL A 70 -4.21 -8.27 -0.16
N PHE A 71 -4.00 -8.76 -1.37
CA PHE A 71 -3.68 -10.15 -1.67
C PHE A 71 -2.24 -10.24 -2.13
N VAL A 72 -1.50 -11.20 -1.58
CA VAL A 72 -0.14 -11.52 -2.02
C VAL A 72 -0.11 -12.99 -2.40
N ASN A 73 0.37 -13.28 -3.62
CA ASN A 73 0.42 -14.63 -4.20
C ASN A 73 -0.93 -15.38 -4.13
N GLY A 74 -2.03 -14.66 -4.38
CA GLY A 74 -3.39 -15.21 -4.39
C GLY A 74 -4.03 -15.37 -3.00
N LEU A 75 -3.31 -15.07 -1.92
CA LEU A 75 -3.82 -15.18 -0.55
C LEU A 75 -4.08 -13.79 0.03
N ARG A 76 -5.28 -13.59 0.59
CA ARG A 76 -5.62 -12.36 1.33
C ARG A 76 -4.74 -12.25 2.57
N GLN A 77 -4.00 -11.15 2.68
CA GLN A 77 -3.11 -10.92 3.81
C GLN A 77 -3.78 -10.03 4.86
N PHE A 78 -4.36 -8.89 4.43
CA PHE A 78 -4.96 -7.91 5.33
C PHE A 78 -5.95 -7.01 4.58
N THR A 79 -6.74 -6.27 5.34
CA THR A 79 -7.66 -5.24 4.84
C THR A 79 -7.38 -3.95 5.59
N PHE A 80 -7.10 -2.87 4.88
CA PHE A 80 -7.01 -1.53 5.45
C PHE A 80 -8.35 -0.82 5.24
N LYS A 81 -9.02 -0.43 6.32
CA LYS A 81 -10.34 0.22 6.22
C LYS A 81 -10.23 1.58 5.55
N HIS A 82 -11.23 1.95 4.77
CA HIS A 82 -11.29 3.25 4.11
C HIS A 82 -11.30 4.38 5.15
N ARG A 83 -10.26 5.22 5.10
CA ARG A 83 -10.20 6.48 5.86
C ARG A 83 -10.61 7.68 5.01
N PHE A 84 -10.60 7.51 3.69
CA PHE A 84 -11.00 8.49 2.68
C PHE A 84 -12.13 7.92 1.82
N PRO A 85 -12.98 8.77 1.21
CA PRO A 85 -13.81 8.35 0.08
C PRO A 85 -12.92 7.78 -1.02
N VAL A 86 -13.29 6.63 -1.59
CA VAL A 86 -12.47 5.97 -2.62
C VAL A 86 -12.39 6.83 -3.89
N GLU A 87 -13.42 7.62 -4.17
CA GLU A 87 -13.59 8.43 -5.36
C GLU A 87 -12.55 9.54 -5.49
N VAL A 88 -11.86 9.90 -4.39
CA VAL A 88 -10.81 10.92 -4.43
C VAL A 88 -9.44 10.36 -4.79
N VAL A 89 -9.27 9.04 -4.82
CA VAL A 89 -8.01 8.40 -5.21
C VAL A 89 -7.82 8.51 -6.72
N SER A 90 -6.72 9.11 -7.13
CA SER A 90 -6.44 9.40 -8.54
C SER A 90 -5.05 8.96 -9.00
N THR A 91 -4.12 8.74 -8.06
CA THR A 91 -2.71 8.49 -8.38
C THR A 91 -2.18 7.28 -7.63
N LEU A 92 -1.48 6.40 -8.35
CA LEU A 92 -0.67 5.32 -7.80
C LEU A 92 0.80 5.74 -7.81
N ASP A 93 1.42 5.81 -6.64
CA ASP A 93 2.84 6.11 -6.47
C ASP A 93 3.54 4.88 -5.87
N ILE A 94 4.60 4.41 -6.54
CA ILE A 94 5.41 3.28 -6.12
C ILE A 94 6.87 3.72 -6.07
N SER A 95 7.50 3.58 -4.90
CA SER A 95 8.81 4.16 -4.62
C SER A 95 9.66 3.25 -3.73
N GLY A 96 10.99 3.39 -3.78
CA GLY A 96 11.94 2.68 -2.91
C GLY A 96 12.51 1.40 -3.51
N ASP A 97 12.86 0.43 -2.66
CA ASP A 97 13.62 -0.78 -3.00
C ASP A 97 12.74 -1.86 -3.66
N VAL A 98 12.20 -1.59 -4.84
CA VAL A 98 11.35 -2.52 -5.60
C VAL A 98 11.64 -2.45 -7.10
N THR A 99 11.57 -3.60 -7.77
CA THR A 99 11.58 -3.69 -9.24
C THR A 99 10.20 -4.12 -9.70
N ILE A 100 9.58 -3.32 -10.58
CA ILE A 100 8.25 -3.59 -11.12
C ILE A 100 8.41 -4.33 -12.45
N ASN A 101 7.97 -5.59 -12.50
CA ASN A 101 7.92 -6.36 -13.74
C ASN A 101 6.70 -6.01 -14.58
N TYR A 102 5.54 -5.90 -13.93
CA TYR A 102 4.29 -5.49 -14.53
C TYR A 102 3.40 -4.83 -13.48
N PHE A 103 2.55 -3.90 -13.92
CA PHE A 103 1.48 -3.33 -13.12
C PHE A 103 0.30 -3.03 -14.05
N GLY A 104 -0.90 -2.93 -13.49
CA GLY A 104 -2.10 -2.63 -14.25
C GLY A 104 -3.32 -2.49 -13.35
N PHE A 105 -4.38 -1.95 -13.93
CA PHE A 105 -5.70 -1.84 -13.32
C PHE A 105 -6.65 -2.76 -14.09
N VAL A 106 -7.64 -3.33 -13.39
CA VAL A 106 -8.67 -4.21 -13.95
C VAL A 106 -10.03 -3.56 -13.77
#